data_AF-A0A936SWU1-F1
#
_entry.id   AF-A0A936SWU1-F1
#
_cell.length_a   1.000
_cell.length_b   1.000
_cell.length_c   1.000
_cell.angle_alpha   90.00
_cell.angle_beta   90.00
_cell.angle_gamma   90.00
#
_symmetry.space_group_name_H-M   'P 1'
#
loop_
_entity.id
_entity.type
_entity.pdbx_description
1 polymer ?
#
loop_
_entity_poly.entity_id
_entity_poly.type
_entity_poly.pdbx_seq_one_letter_code
_entity_poly.pdbx_strand_id
1 'polypeptide(L)'
;MPPLLYFDWQTDTIGTLVAQADDALYQAKARGRNQHCIGRSRRGTRTRQLHAIEAPNGCLIPHQFEDEAQIMTQSQLYPQLALLERMLDLLKAMPQVRAAFLRGSFHSNEPELSSDIDLVVVATDAEPEALVELGRAVLPSAGDVQWVSLLALMPARLRALLAGPIRVDLTVVTAATLPVYEGWRILFDHDNLLRERARYTPASDTLRPEHVAAVCDEFWWRLFSCVGQIKRGQLWLALHLLSSCRDSLVQIMRWRRDPSRPFEQYANLEQHLTPEDQQALAQTLASYDLRSIATALLCTADAFDPAAREVAARVQAHYPAALAQLSKEFFIREFWALIAPGPTMSA
;
A
#
# COMPACT_ATOMS: atom_id res chain seq x y z
N MET A 1 31.27 31.51 -26.41
CA MET A 1 31.81 30.43 -25.55
C MET A 1 32.36 31.08 -24.29
N PRO A 2 31.75 30.90 -23.11
CA PRO A 2 32.37 31.33 -21.85
C PRO A 2 33.21 30.18 -21.24
N PRO A 3 34.20 30.48 -20.37
CA PRO A 3 35.19 29.51 -19.94
C PRO A 3 34.65 28.59 -18.82
N LEU A 4 35.05 27.33 -18.88
CA LEU A 4 34.92 26.34 -17.81
C LEU A 4 35.82 26.74 -16.64
N LEU A 5 35.23 27.08 -15.51
CA LEU A 5 35.92 27.17 -14.22
C LEU A 5 36.06 25.76 -13.65
N TYR A 6 37.30 25.26 -13.62
CA TYR A 6 37.68 24.09 -12.82
C TYR A 6 37.72 24.51 -11.35
N PHE A 7 36.87 23.91 -10.52
CA PHE A 7 36.94 24.04 -9.07
C PHE A 7 37.72 22.86 -8.48
N ASP A 8 38.74 23.19 -7.72
CA ASP A 8 39.60 22.28 -6.98
C ASP A 8 38.85 21.69 -5.78
N TRP A 9 38.84 20.37 -5.65
CA TRP A 9 38.10 19.64 -4.63
C TRP A 9 38.97 19.44 -3.38
N GLN A 10 38.87 20.33 -2.39
CA GLN A 10 39.40 20.06 -1.06
C GLN A 10 38.41 19.21 -0.25
N THR A 11 38.77 17.94 -0.03
CA THR A 11 37.97 16.91 0.64
C THR A 11 37.82 17.10 2.15
N ASP A 12 38.70 17.87 2.79
CA ASP A 12 38.78 17.91 4.25
C ASP A 12 37.74 18.83 4.92
N THR A 13 37.16 19.79 4.18
CA THR A 13 36.13 20.70 4.74
C THR A 13 34.72 20.10 4.69
N ILE A 14 34.49 19.11 3.83
CA ILE A 14 33.16 18.52 3.57
C ILE A 14 32.77 17.54 4.69
N GLY A 15 33.72 16.71 5.16
CA GLY A 15 33.46 15.77 6.26
C GLY A 15 33.03 16.46 7.56
N THR A 16 33.56 17.67 7.83
CA THR A 16 33.20 18.44 9.03
C THR A 16 31.79 19.05 8.94
N LEU A 17 31.36 19.49 7.74
CA LEU A 17 30.02 20.03 7.52
C LEU A 17 28.93 18.94 7.63
N VAL A 18 29.22 17.71 7.17
CA VAL A 18 28.30 16.57 7.29
C VAL A 18 28.15 16.13 8.74
N ALA A 19 29.25 16.01 9.50
CA ALA A 19 29.19 15.69 10.92
C ALA A 19 28.43 16.76 11.73
N GLN A 20 28.60 18.04 11.40
CA GLN A 20 27.87 19.14 12.04
C GLN A 20 26.38 19.17 11.66
N ALA A 21 26.03 18.80 10.43
CA ALA A 21 24.65 18.70 9.98
C ALA A 21 23.92 17.50 10.63
N ASP A 22 24.60 16.35 10.73
CA ASP A 22 24.08 15.16 11.43
C ASP A 22 23.89 15.44 12.92
N ASP A 23 24.86 16.08 13.59
CA ASP A 23 24.72 16.51 14.99
C ASP A 23 23.59 17.53 15.16
N ALA A 24 23.46 18.51 14.27
CA ALA A 24 22.39 19.51 14.33
C ALA A 24 20.99 18.88 14.11
N LEU A 25 20.87 17.92 13.20
CA LEU A 25 19.65 17.15 12.93
C LEU A 25 19.27 16.28 14.14
N TYR A 26 20.26 15.62 14.76
CA TYR A 26 20.05 14.78 15.94
C TYR A 26 19.66 15.63 17.17
N GLN A 27 20.30 16.78 17.36
CA GLN A 27 19.99 17.73 18.43
C GLN A 27 18.62 18.40 18.25
N ALA A 28 18.22 18.71 17.01
CA ALA A 28 16.88 19.23 16.72
C ALA A 28 15.78 18.20 17.02
N LYS A 29 15.99 16.92 16.65
CA LYS A 29 15.08 15.81 17.00
C LYS A 29 15.01 15.55 18.52
N ALA A 30 16.12 15.68 19.24
CA ALA A 30 16.15 15.53 20.70
C ALA A 30 15.42 16.67 21.43
N ARG A 31 15.53 17.91 20.94
CA ARG A 31 14.87 19.09 21.52
C ARG A 31 13.35 19.10 21.29
N GLY A 32 12.87 18.47 20.21
CA GLY A 32 11.44 18.30 19.92
C GLY A 32 10.71 17.29 20.83
N ARG A 33 11.42 16.45 21.59
CA ARG A 33 10.80 15.42 22.47
C ARG A 33 10.55 15.87 23.92
N ASN A 34 11.04 17.05 24.33
CA ASN A 34 11.01 17.48 25.75
C ASN A 34 10.02 18.60 26.09
N GLN A 35 9.13 18.98 25.18
CA GLN A 35 8.03 19.87 25.49
C GLN A 35 6.74 19.08 25.35
N HIS A 36 6.27 18.45 26.43
CA HIS A 36 4.86 18.35 26.84
C HIS A 36 4.77 17.67 28.23
N CYS A 37 4.29 18.46 29.21
CA CYS A 37 3.58 18.07 30.42
C CYS A 37 4.34 17.46 31.63
N ILE A 38 4.94 18.33 32.46
CA ILE A 38 4.92 18.15 33.94
C ILE A 38 3.92 19.15 34.52
N GLY A 39 2.70 18.68 34.79
CA GLY A 39 1.71 19.38 35.60
C GLY A 39 1.51 18.64 36.92
N ARG A 40 2.12 19.13 38.00
CA ARG A 40 1.87 18.66 39.37
C ARG A 40 0.45 19.03 39.79
N SER A 41 -0.34 18.07 40.27
CA SER A 41 -1.50 18.35 41.13
C SER A 41 -1.57 17.37 42.30
N ARG A 42 -1.85 17.94 43.47
CA ARG A 42 -1.76 17.37 44.82
C ARG A 42 -2.86 16.33 45.09
N ARG A 43 -2.50 15.26 45.82
CA ARG A 43 -3.44 14.32 46.44
C ARG A 43 -4.26 15.03 47.52
N GLY A 44 -5.58 14.92 47.42
CA GLY A 44 -6.53 15.22 48.48
C GLY A 44 -7.55 14.09 48.56
N THR A 45 -7.41 13.25 49.58
CA THR A 45 -8.38 12.22 49.99
C THR A 45 -9.68 12.84 50.45
N ARG A 46 -10.84 12.38 49.95
CA ARG A 46 -12.12 12.44 50.69
C ARG A 46 -13.13 11.41 50.16
N THR A 47 -13.49 10.52 51.07
CA THR A 47 -14.59 9.56 51.08
C THR A 47 -15.97 10.25 51.05
N ARG A 48 -16.93 9.75 50.27
CA ARG A 48 -18.40 9.93 50.44
C ARG A 48 -19.10 8.76 49.74
N GLN A 49 -19.57 7.76 50.48
CA GLN A 49 -20.95 7.59 50.99
C GLN A 49 -22.02 7.55 49.89
N LEU A 50 -22.47 6.31 49.63
CA LEU A 50 -23.68 5.94 48.90
C LEU A 50 -24.92 6.39 49.69
N HIS A 51 -25.84 7.08 49.02
CA HIS A 51 -27.23 7.18 49.46
C HIS A 51 -28.13 6.64 48.36
N ALA A 52 -28.89 5.62 48.74
CA ALA A 52 -30.03 5.10 48.00
C ALA A 52 -31.16 6.14 47.97
N ILE A 53 -31.83 6.24 46.82
CA ILE A 53 -33.14 6.87 46.69
C ILE A 53 -34.01 5.90 45.88
N GLU A 54 -35.00 5.33 46.56
CA GLU A 54 -36.13 4.62 45.96
C GLU A 54 -37.13 5.61 45.36
N ALA A 55 -37.80 5.19 44.28
CA ALA A 55 -39.04 5.78 43.78
C ALA A 55 -39.84 4.71 42.99
N PRO A 56 -41.17 4.83 42.88
CA PRO A 56 -42.08 3.72 43.16
C PRO A 56 -42.88 3.19 41.94
N ASN A 57 -43.37 1.97 42.13
CA ASN A 57 -44.59 1.33 41.59
C ASN A 57 -45.15 1.77 40.22
N GLY A 58 -45.19 0.79 39.31
CA GLY A 58 -46.42 0.45 38.60
C GLY A 58 -46.52 0.92 37.15
N CYS A 59 -45.96 0.14 36.23
CA CYS A 59 -46.58 -0.04 34.92
C CYS A 59 -46.19 -1.42 34.34
N LEU A 60 -47.16 -2.32 34.28
CA LEU A 60 -47.08 -3.58 33.56
C LEU A 60 -47.02 -3.27 32.06
N ILE A 61 -45.88 -3.53 31.42
CA ILE A 61 -45.77 -3.64 29.96
C ILE A 61 -45.33 -5.09 29.68
N PRO A 62 -45.97 -5.79 28.73
CA PRO A 62 -45.75 -7.23 28.57
C PRO A 62 -44.33 -7.51 28.09
N HIS A 63 -43.72 -8.51 28.71
CA HIS A 63 -42.58 -9.26 28.18
C HIS A 63 -42.96 -9.87 26.83
N GLN A 64 -42.64 -9.20 25.73
CA GLN A 64 -42.50 -9.80 24.40
C GLN A 64 -41.38 -9.07 23.66
N PHE A 65 -40.15 -9.40 24.01
CA PHE A 65 -39.04 -9.38 23.06
C PHE A 65 -38.23 -10.63 23.38
N GLU A 66 -38.67 -11.73 22.75
CA GLU A 66 -37.79 -12.87 22.55
C GLU A 66 -36.64 -12.39 21.67
N ASP A 67 -35.41 -12.61 22.15
CA ASP A 67 -34.17 -12.47 21.40
C ASP A 67 -34.19 -13.40 20.18
N GLU A 68 -34.79 -12.95 19.07
CA GLU A 68 -34.42 -13.43 17.76
C GLU A 68 -33.18 -12.66 17.30
N ALA A 69 -32.02 -13.06 17.81
CA ALA A 69 -30.77 -12.81 17.11
C ALA A 69 -30.83 -13.60 15.79
N GLN A 70 -31.43 -12.99 14.75
CA GLN A 70 -31.37 -13.49 13.39
C GLN A 70 -29.89 -13.69 13.03
N ILE A 71 -29.49 -14.95 12.94
CA ILE A 71 -28.21 -15.35 12.37
C ILE A 71 -28.27 -14.96 10.90
N MET A 72 -27.89 -13.72 10.60
CA MET A 72 -27.79 -13.24 9.23
C MET A 72 -26.80 -14.12 8.48
N THR A 73 -27.18 -14.60 7.30
CA THR A 73 -26.26 -15.40 6.45
C THR A 73 -25.14 -14.49 5.93
N GLN A 74 -23.97 -15.06 5.63
CA GLN A 74 -22.86 -14.27 5.07
C GLN A 74 -23.26 -13.50 3.79
N SER A 75 -24.16 -14.05 2.98
CA SER A 75 -24.68 -13.40 1.78
C SER A 75 -25.64 -12.22 2.08
N GLN A 76 -26.21 -12.16 3.28
CA GLN A 76 -26.98 -11.00 3.75
C GLN A 76 -26.06 -9.90 4.31
N LEU A 77 -24.89 -10.26 4.82
CA LEU A 77 -23.86 -9.32 5.29
C LEU A 77 -23.02 -8.75 4.14
N TYR A 78 -22.85 -9.52 3.05
CA TYR A 78 -22.08 -9.12 1.87
C TYR A 78 -22.89 -9.37 0.58
N PRO A 79 -23.60 -8.36 0.04
CA PRO A 79 -24.39 -8.53 -1.18
C PRO A 79 -23.56 -9.05 -2.36
N GLN A 80 -22.26 -8.74 -2.39
CA GLN A 80 -21.29 -9.23 -3.36
C GLN A 80 -21.27 -10.76 -3.49
N LEU A 81 -21.40 -11.49 -2.38
CA LEU A 81 -21.38 -12.96 -2.40
C LEU A 81 -22.59 -13.53 -3.15
N ALA A 82 -23.77 -12.95 -2.92
CA ALA A 82 -24.97 -13.34 -3.65
C ALA A 82 -24.88 -12.99 -5.15
N LEU A 83 -24.19 -11.91 -5.52
CA LEU A 83 -23.95 -11.58 -6.94
C LEU A 83 -22.97 -12.59 -7.56
N LEU A 84 -21.91 -12.93 -6.83
CA LEU A 84 -20.92 -13.92 -7.24
C LEU A 84 -21.55 -15.29 -7.45
N GLU A 85 -22.41 -15.76 -6.54
CA GLU A 85 -23.12 -17.03 -6.67
C GLU A 85 -23.90 -17.12 -8.00
N ARG A 86 -24.63 -16.06 -8.38
CA ARG A 86 -25.35 -16.02 -9.66
C ARG A 86 -24.42 -16.08 -10.88
N MET A 87 -23.29 -15.38 -10.83
CA MET A 87 -22.27 -15.48 -11.88
C MET A 87 -21.72 -16.90 -11.98
N LEU A 88 -21.47 -17.56 -10.85
CA LEU A 88 -20.95 -18.92 -10.82
C LEU A 88 -21.93 -19.95 -11.34
N ASP A 89 -23.22 -19.79 -11.06
CA ASP A 89 -24.26 -20.69 -11.58
C ASP A 89 -24.33 -20.61 -13.12
N LEU A 90 -24.25 -19.40 -13.68
CA LEU A 90 -24.18 -19.22 -15.13
C LEU A 90 -22.89 -19.80 -15.71
N LEU A 91 -21.73 -19.50 -15.10
CA LEU A 91 -20.43 -19.97 -15.56
C LEU A 91 -20.33 -21.49 -15.59
N LYS A 92 -20.83 -22.19 -14.57
CA LYS A 92 -20.85 -23.67 -14.51
C LYS A 92 -21.71 -24.31 -15.61
N ALA A 93 -22.69 -23.57 -16.14
CA ALA A 93 -23.54 -24.04 -17.22
C ALA A 93 -22.95 -23.79 -18.63
N MET A 94 -21.89 -22.98 -18.73
CA MET A 94 -21.24 -22.66 -20.00
C MET A 94 -20.20 -23.74 -20.36
N PRO A 95 -20.38 -24.51 -21.46
CA PRO A 95 -19.46 -25.61 -21.80
C PRO A 95 -18.05 -25.14 -22.15
N GLN A 96 -17.88 -23.90 -22.60
CA GLN A 96 -16.59 -23.29 -22.87
C GLN A 96 -15.83 -22.85 -21.60
N VAL A 97 -16.45 -22.89 -20.42
CA VAL A 97 -15.80 -22.54 -19.15
C VAL A 97 -15.31 -23.80 -18.45
N ARG A 98 -14.02 -23.82 -18.06
CA ARG A 98 -13.34 -24.98 -17.49
C ARG A 98 -13.06 -24.82 -16.00
N ALA A 99 -12.77 -23.61 -15.54
CA ALA A 99 -12.57 -23.33 -14.13
C ALA A 99 -12.86 -21.85 -13.80
N ALA A 100 -13.06 -21.56 -12.52
CA ALA A 100 -13.11 -20.18 -12.02
C ALA A 100 -12.48 -20.08 -10.63
N PHE A 101 -11.86 -18.94 -10.35
CA PHE A 101 -11.27 -18.65 -9.04
C PHE A 101 -11.35 -17.16 -8.70
N LEU A 102 -11.33 -16.85 -7.41
CA LEU A 102 -11.22 -15.48 -6.92
C LEU A 102 -9.77 -15.10 -6.62
N ARG A 103 -9.51 -13.80 -6.76
CA ARG A 103 -8.35 -13.09 -6.20
C ARG A 103 -8.83 -12.01 -5.22
N GLY A 104 -7.91 -11.15 -4.78
CA GLY A 104 -8.22 -9.98 -3.96
C GLY A 104 -8.69 -10.32 -2.54
N SER A 105 -9.47 -9.44 -1.93
CA SER A 105 -9.93 -9.57 -0.54
C SER A 105 -10.84 -10.78 -0.31
N PHE A 106 -11.54 -11.26 -1.34
CA PHE A 106 -12.33 -12.50 -1.24
C PHE A 106 -11.48 -13.78 -1.23
N HIS A 107 -10.20 -13.69 -1.59
CA HIS A 107 -9.23 -14.77 -1.37
C HIS A 107 -8.75 -14.82 0.08
N SER A 108 -8.53 -13.67 0.74
CA SER A 108 -8.01 -13.58 2.11
C SER A 108 -9.03 -13.89 3.22
N ASN A 109 -10.28 -14.25 2.87
CA ASN A 109 -11.41 -14.48 3.79
C ASN A 109 -11.77 -13.26 4.67
N GLU A 110 -11.37 -12.06 4.26
CA GLU A 110 -11.67 -10.81 4.95
C GLU A 110 -12.36 -9.82 3.99
N PRO A 111 -13.51 -10.17 3.40
CA PRO A 111 -14.23 -9.23 2.56
C PRO A 111 -14.84 -8.11 3.41
N GLU A 112 -14.72 -6.89 2.90
CA GLU A 112 -15.39 -5.70 3.44
C GLU A 112 -16.54 -5.29 2.51
N LEU A 113 -17.45 -4.44 2.99
CA LEU A 113 -18.56 -3.91 2.18
C LEU A 113 -18.09 -3.16 0.92
N SER A 114 -16.86 -2.64 0.93
CA SER A 114 -16.19 -1.93 -0.17
C SER A 114 -15.41 -2.85 -1.11
N SER A 115 -15.36 -4.17 -0.82
CA SER A 115 -14.55 -5.12 -1.60
C SER A 115 -15.12 -5.36 -2.99
N ASP A 116 -14.20 -5.44 -3.95
CA ASP A 116 -14.50 -5.75 -5.34
C ASP A 116 -14.55 -7.26 -5.56
N ILE A 117 -15.31 -7.70 -6.57
CA ILE A 117 -15.28 -9.09 -7.01
C ILE A 117 -14.18 -9.25 -8.07
N ASP A 118 -13.01 -9.74 -7.65
CA ASP A 118 -11.90 -10.11 -8.55
C ASP A 118 -12.06 -11.56 -9.03
N LEU A 119 -12.81 -11.74 -10.12
CA LEU A 119 -13.12 -13.06 -10.68
C LEU A 119 -12.22 -13.38 -11.89
N VAL A 120 -11.59 -14.55 -11.86
CA VAL A 120 -10.85 -15.09 -13.01
C VAL A 120 -11.56 -16.34 -13.51
N VAL A 121 -11.82 -16.38 -14.81
CA VAL A 121 -12.49 -17.48 -15.52
C VAL A 121 -11.49 -18.10 -16.49
N VAL A 122 -11.31 -19.41 -16.40
CA VAL A 122 -10.52 -20.20 -17.34
C VAL A 122 -11.48 -20.82 -18.35
N ALA A 123 -11.38 -20.39 -19.59
CA ALA A 123 -12.13 -20.91 -20.72
C ALA A 123 -11.31 -21.92 -21.54
N THR A 124 -11.98 -22.65 -22.42
CA THR A 124 -11.33 -23.39 -23.51
C THR A 124 -10.58 -22.43 -24.42
N ASP A 125 -9.60 -22.94 -25.17
CA ASP A 125 -8.87 -22.14 -26.16
C ASP A 125 -9.84 -21.48 -27.15
N ALA A 126 -9.74 -20.16 -27.26
CA ALA A 126 -10.57 -19.34 -28.12
C ALA A 126 -9.82 -18.04 -28.45
N GLU A 127 -10.25 -17.38 -29.52
CA GLU A 127 -9.71 -16.09 -29.94
C GLU A 127 -10.03 -14.98 -28.91
N PRO A 128 -9.19 -13.92 -28.80
CA PRO A 128 -9.32 -12.88 -27.78
C PRO A 128 -10.72 -12.26 -27.69
N GLU A 129 -11.35 -11.99 -28.83
CA GLU A 129 -12.68 -11.39 -28.91
C GLU A 129 -13.76 -12.32 -28.33
N ALA A 130 -13.64 -13.63 -28.54
CA ALA A 130 -14.57 -14.60 -27.98
C ALA A 130 -14.46 -14.68 -26.46
N LEU A 131 -13.26 -14.51 -25.89
CA LEU A 131 -13.05 -14.44 -24.44
C LEU A 131 -13.67 -13.16 -23.85
N VAL A 132 -13.58 -12.04 -24.56
CA VAL A 132 -14.26 -10.79 -24.18
C VAL A 132 -15.78 -10.96 -24.19
N GLU A 133 -16.35 -11.54 -25.25
CA GLU A 133 -17.79 -11.77 -25.35
C GLU A 133 -18.30 -12.75 -24.28
N LEU A 134 -17.51 -13.79 -23.95
CA LEU A 134 -17.80 -14.66 -22.81
C LEU A 134 -17.91 -13.84 -21.52
N GLY A 135 -16.92 -12.98 -21.23
CA GLY A 135 -16.96 -12.15 -20.04
C GLY A 135 -18.14 -11.18 -20.02
N ARG A 136 -18.49 -10.57 -21.17
CA ARG A 136 -19.67 -9.70 -21.30
C ARG A 136 -20.98 -10.43 -21.07
N ALA A 137 -21.08 -11.69 -21.49
CA ALA A 137 -22.27 -12.51 -21.28
C ALA A 137 -22.48 -12.87 -19.80
N VAL A 138 -21.42 -12.92 -19.00
CA VAL A 138 -21.49 -13.28 -17.58
C VAL A 138 -21.97 -12.11 -16.72
N LEU A 139 -21.49 -10.89 -16.99
CA LEU A 139 -21.72 -9.72 -16.13
C LEU A 139 -23.22 -9.43 -15.83
N PRO A 140 -24.17 -9.53 -16.78
CA PRO A 140 -25.59 -9.31 -16.50
C PRO A 140 -26.20 -10.27 -15.47
N SER A 141 -25.64 -11.47 -15.27
CA SER A 141 -26.12 -12.40 -14.24
C SER A 141 -25.84 -11.91 -12.81
N ALA A 142 -24.83 -11.04 -12.65
CA ALA A 142 -24.49 -10.45 -11.37
C ALA A 142 -25.57 -9.47 -10.90
N GLY A 143 -26.37 -8.90 -11.79
CA GLY A 143 -27.45 -7.95 -11.45
C GLY A 143 -27.54 -6.79 -12.43
N ASP A 144 -28.04 -5.65 -11.96
CA ASP A 144 -28.15 -4.43 -12.76
C ASP A 144 -26.76 -3.84 -13.03
N VAL A 145 -26.28 -3.99 -14.27
CA VAL A 145 -24.97 -3.52 -14.72
C VAL A 145 -25.11 -2.08 -15.22
N GLN A 146 -24.51 -1.13 -14.50
CA GLN A 146 -24.58 0.29 -14.84
C GLN A 146 -23.50 0.71 -15.84
N TRP A 147 -22.36 0.01 -15.84
CA TRP A 147 -21.25 0.32 -16.73
C TRP A 147 -20.34 -0.89 -16.93
N VAL A 148 -19.76 -1.03 -18.13
CA VAL A 148 -18.76 -2.05 -18.47
C VAL A 148 -17.68 -1.44 -19.35
N SER A 149 -16.42 -1.77 -19.09
CA SER A 149 -15.30 -1.43 -19.97
C SER A 149 -14.35 -2.61 -20.17
N LEU A 150 -13.72 -2.62 -21.35
CA LEU A 150 -12.63 -3.52 -21.71
C LEU A 150 -11.31 -2.83 -21.36
N LEU A 151 -10.55 -3.43 -20.44
CA LEU A 151 -9.26 -2.94 -19.99
C LEU A 151 -8.10 -3.49 -20.82
N ALA A 152 -8.21 -4.74 -21.26
CA ALA A 152 -7.21 -5.41 -22.10
C ALA A 152 -7.87 -6.50 -22.94
N LEU A 153 -7.38 -6.68 -24.17
CA LEU A 153 -7.78 -7.81 -25.03
C LEU A 153 -7.07 -9.10 -24.64
N MET A 154 -5.82 -9.02 -24.19
CA MET A 154 -5.00 -10.18 -23.86
C MET A 154 -4.22 -10.02 -22.55
N PRO A 155 -4.55 -10.79 -21.49
CA PRO A 155 -5.78 -11.57 -21.37
C PRO A 155 -7.02 -10.66 -21.42
N ALA A 156 -8.19 -11.22 -21.75
CA ALA A 156 -9.43 -10.46 -21.80
C ALA A 156 -9.79 -9.97 -20.40
N ARG A 157 -9.75 -8.66 -20.17
CA ARG A 157 -10.03 -8.04 -18.87
C ARG A 157 -11.16 -7.04 -18.97
N LEU A 158 -12.23 -7.29 -18.24
CA LEU A 158 -13.40 -6.44 -18.14
C LEU A 158 -13.52 -5.88 -16.73
N ARG A 159 -13.99 -4.64 -16.64
CA ARG A 159 -14.43 -4.04 -15.39
C ARG A 159 -15.88 -3.65 -15.51
N ALA A 160 -16.68 -3.94 -14.49
CA ALA A 160 -18.06 -3.54 -14.40
C ALA A 160 -18.37 -2.82 -13.10
N LEU A 161 -19.32 -1.89 -13.19
CA LEU A 161 -19.99 -1.29 -12.05
C LEU A 161 -21.43 -1.77 -12.03
N LEU A 162 -21.83 -2.36 -10.91
CA LEU A 162 -23.20 -2.82 -10.66
C LEU A 162 -23.94 -1.81 -9.78
N ALA A 163 -25.28 -1.90 -9.76
CA ALA A 163 -26.07 -1.16 -8.79
C ALA A 163 -25.60 -1.47 -7.35
N GLY A 164 -25.35 -0.42 -6.56
CA GLY A 164 -24.97 -0.55 -5.15
C GLY A 164 -23.46 -0.50 -4.86
N PRO A 165 -22.78 0.61 -5.21
CA PRO A 165 -21.33 0.71 -5.52
C PRO A 165 -20.47 -0.57 -5.68
N ILE A 166 -20.99 -1.66 -6.27
CA ILE A 166 -20.23 -2.92 -6.39
C ILE A 166 -19.44 -2.93 -7.69
N ARG A 167 -18.14 -3.22 -7.58
CA ARG A 167 -17.23 -3.36 -8.71
C ARG A 167 -16.92 -4.82 -8.95
N VAL A 168 -16.83 -5.20 -10.22
CA VAL A 168 -16.40 -6.52 -10.67
C VAL A 168 -15.23 -6.35 -11.62
N ASP A 169 -14.09 -6.95 -11.29
CA ASP A 169 -12.95 -7.12 -12.17
C ASP A 169 -12.94 -8.57 -12.67
N LEU A 170 -13.32 -8.75 -13.93
CA LEU A 170 -13.45 -10.06 -14.58
C LEU A 170 -12.31 -10.27 -15.56
N THR A 171 -11.51 -11.30 -15.36
CA THR A 171 -10.47 -11.72 -16.30
C THR A 171 -10.83 -13.07 -16.90
N VAL A 172 -10.89 -13.17 -18.22
CA VAL A 172 -11.09 -14.42 -18.94
C VAL A 172 -9.77 -14.83 -19.58
N VAL A 173 -9.31 -16.03 -19.28
CA VAL A 173 -8.05 -16.61 -19.74
C VAL A 173 -8.27 -17.99 -20.32
N THR A 174 -7.28 -18.50 -21.04
CA THR A 174 -7.18 -19.92 -21.43
C THR A 174 -6.14 -20.62 -20.56
N ALA A 175 -6.02 -21.94 -20.65
CA ALA A 175 -4.95 -22.65 -19.93
C ALA A 175 -3.55 -22.13 -20.29
N ALA A 176 -3.33 -21.80 -21.57
CA ALA A 176 -2.05 -21.26 -22.07
C ALA A 176 -1.76 -19.82 -21.60
N THR A 177 -2.81 -19.01 -21.42
CA THR A 177 -2.68 -17.60 -21.00
C THR A 177 -2.95 -17.38 -19.53
N LEU A 178 -3.26 -18.45 -18.78
CA LEU A 178 -3.44 -18.42 -17.35
C LEU A 178 -2.14 -17.88 -16.72
N PRO A 179 -2.19 -16.72 -16.07
CA PRO A 179 -1.02 -16.10 -15.46
C PRO A 179 -0.46 -16.94 -14.30
N VAL A 180 0.85 -16.81 -14.07
CA VAL A 180 1.49 -17.33 -12.86
C VAL A 180 1.10 -16.38 -11.72
N TYR A 181 0.02 -16.72 -11.03
CA TYR A 181 -0.42 -16.01 -9.83
C TYR A 181 -0.26 -16.93 -8.62
N GLU A 182 0.01 -16.34 -7.46
CA GLU A 182 -0.18 -16.99 -6.16
C GLU A 182 -1.50 -16.51 -5.52
N GLY A 183 -2.06 -17.36 -4.65
CA GLY A 183 -3.29 -17.07 -3.91
C GLY A 183 -4.57 -17.14 -4.74
N TRP A 184 -5.12 -18.34 -4.96
CA TRP A 184 -6.41 -18.53 -5.62
C TRP A 184 -7.39 -19.14 -4.65
N ARG A 185 -8.60 -18.56 -4.56
CA ARG A 185 -9.74 -19.31 -4.03
C ARG A 185 -10.44 -19.98 -5.20
N ILE A 186 -10.10 -21.25 -5.45
CA ILE A 186 -10.76 -22.05 -6.49
C ILE A 186 -12.25 -22.18 -6.16
N LEU A 187 -13.10 -21.75 -7.08
CA LEU A 187 -14.56 -21.82 -6.95
C LEU A 187 -15.08 -23.12 -7.57
N PHE A 188 -14.57 -23.45 -8.75
CA PHE A 188 -14.72 -24.76 -9.39
C PHE A 188 -13.59 -24.98 -10.41
N ASP A 189 -13.31 -26.24 -10.74
CA ASP A 189 -12.27 -26.65 -11.67
C ASP A 189 -12.65 -28.01 -12.26
N HIS A 190 -13.17 -28.02 -13.49
CA HIS A 190 -13.71 -29.22 -14.12
C HIS A 190 -12.61 -30.23 -14.53
N ASP A 191 -11.40 -29.74 -14.81
CA ASP A 191 -10.31 -30.57 -15.36
C ASP A 191 -9.05 -30.58 -14.49
N ASN A 192 -9.15 -30.08 -13.26
CA ASN A 192 -8.02 -29.94 -12.34
C ASN A 192 -6.89 -29.02 -12.86
N LEU A 193 -7.17 -28.10 -13.79
CA LEU A 193 -6.18 -27.19 -14.37
C LEU A 193 -5.50 -26.33 -13.30
N LEU A 194 -6.30 -25.83 -12.36
CA LEU A 194 -5.82 -24.95 -11.30
C LEU A 194 -5.14 -25.76 -10.20
N ARG A 195 -5.73 -26.91 -9.83
CA ARG A 195 -5.18 -27.80 -8.79
C ARG A 195 -3.83 -28.38 -9.17
N GLU A 196 -3.64 -28.79 -10.42
CA GLU A 196 -2.34 -29.29 -10.90
C GLU A 196 -1.30 -28.18 -10.89
N ARG A 197 -1.66 -26.99 -11.39
CA ARG A 197 -0.74 -25.85 -11.42
C ARG A 197 -0.31 -25.39 -10.02
N ALA A 198 -1.22 -25.41 -9.05
CA ALA A 198 -0.91 -25.11 -7.65
C ALA A 198 0.12 -26.09 -7.03
N ARG A 199 0.25 -27.31 -7.55
CA ARG A 199 1.25 -28.30 -7.08
C ARG A 199 2.66 -28.04 -7.62
N TYR A 200 2.76 -27.46 -8.81
CA TYR A 200 4.03 -27.30 -9.54
C TYR A 200 4.54 -25.87 -9.60
N THR A 201 3.75 -24.89 -9.18
CA THR A 201 4.22 -23.51 -9.04
C THR A 201 4.97 -23.43 -7.71
N PRO A 202 6.30 -23.24 -7.72
CA PRO A 202 7.02 -22.89 -6.48
C PRO A 202 6.37 -21.63 -5.91
N ALA A 203 6.24 -21.52 -4.59
CA ALA A 203 5.88 -20.26 -3.94
C ALA A 203 6.93 -19.21 -4.33
N SER A 204 6.66 -18.44 -5.39
CA SER A 204 7.48 -17.37 -5.93
C SER A 204 7.32 -16.07 -5.12
N ASP A 205 6.41 -16.05 -4.13
CA ASP A 205 6.21 -14.96 -3.17
C ASP A 205 7.24 -14.90 -2.03
N THR A 206 8.40 -15.57 -2.13
CA THR A 206 9.48 -15.30 -1.17
C THR A 206 10.27 -14.08 -1.59
N LEU A 207 10.47 -13.14 -0.67
CA LEU A 207 11.38 -12.02 -0.87
C LEU A 207 12.79 -12.53 -1.18
N ARG A 208 13.32 -12.21 -2.36
CA ARG A 208 14.66 -12.59 -2.79
C ARG A 208 15.64 -11.41 -2.70
N PRO A 209 16.96 -11.67 -2.53
CA PRO A 209 17.97 -10.62 -2.43
C PRO A 209 17.93 -9.62 -3.60
N GLU A 210 17.71 -10.10 -4.82
CA GLU A 210 17.64 -9.28 -6.03
C GLU A 210 16.48 -8.27 -6.04
N HIS A 211 15.35 -8.60 -5.39
CA HIS A 211 14.22 -7.68 -5.29
C HIS A 211 14.59 -6.47 -4.43
N VAL A 212 15.31 -6.71 -3.33
CA VAL A 212 15.75 -5.64 -2.41
C VAL A 212 16.81 -4.77 -3.07
N ALA A 213 17.80 -5.39 -3.73
CA ALA A 213 18.84 -4.65 -4.45
C ALA A 213 18.26 -3.73 -5.53
N ALA A 214 17.34 -4.24 -6.36
CA ALA A 214 16.70 -3.47 -7.41
C ALA A 214 15.90 -2.27 -6.86
N VAL A 215 15.14 -2.46 -5.77
CA VAL A 215 14.41 -1.36 -5.11
C VAL A 215 15.36 -0.31 -4.52
N CYS A 216 16.48 -0.73 -3.93
CA CYS A 216 17.46 0.20 -3.38
C CYS A 216 18.15 1.05 -4.46
N ASP A 217 18.59 0.42 -5.56
CA ASP A 217 19.24 1.12 -6.67
C ASP A 217 18.29 2.15 -7.30
N GLU A 218 17.06 1.72 -7.61
CA GLU A 218 16.04 2.58 -8.20
C GLU A 218 15.64 3.74 -7.28
N PHE A 219 15.53 3.49 -5.96
CA PHE A 219 15.22 4.54 -4.99
C PHE A 219 16.28 5.66 -5.01
N TRP A 220 17.55 5.29 -4.85
CA TRP A 220 18.62 6.28 -4.77
C TRP A 220 18.86 6.99 -6.10
N TRP A 221 18.70 6.29 -7.23
CA TRP A 221 18.75 6.89 -8.55
C TRP A 221 17.64 7.93 -8.78
N ARG A 222 16.40 7.61 -8.38
CA ARG A 222 15.27 8.55 -8.47
C ARG A 222 15.46 9.76 -7.56
N LEU A 223 15.92 9.55 -6.33
CA LEU A 223 16.19 10.63 -5.40
C LEU A 223 17.26 11.58 -5.93
N PHE A 224 18.35 11.05 -6.48
CA PHE A 224 19.38 11.85 -7.16
C PHE A 224 18.79 12.64 -8.33
N SER A 225 17.94 11.99 -9.13
CA SER A 225 17.28 12.60 -10.29
C SER A 225 16.35 13.76 -9.90
N CYS A 226 15.67 13.69 -8.75
CA CYS A 226 14.80 14.76 -8.25
C CYS A 226 15.52 16.11 -8.13
N VAL A 227 16.79 16.10 -7.73
CA VAL A 227 17.60 17.34 -7.58
C VAL A 227 17.65 18.11 -8.89
N GLY A 228 17.92 17.41 -10.00
CA GLY A 228 17.95 18.01 -11.33
C GLY A 228 16.61 18.58 -11.77
N GLN A 229 15.50 17.89 -11.45
CA GLN A 229 14.16 18.34 -11.81
C GLN A 229 13.74 19.58 -11.02
N ILE A 230 14.04 19.60 -9.72
CA ILE A 230 13.79 20.75 -8.86
C ILE A 230 14.55 21.98 -9.36
N LYS A 231 15.85 21.84 -9.68
CA LYS A 231 16.67 22.94 -10.20
C LYS A 231 16.19 23.49 -11.55
N ARG A 232 15.49 22.68 -12.33
CA ARG A 232 14.86 23.09 -13.60
C ARG A 232 13.44 23.65 -13.42
N GLY A 233 12.95 23.78 -12.19
CA GLY A 233 11.59 24.21 -11.89
C GLY A 233 10.51 23.18 -12.26
N GLN A 234 10.88 21.93 -12.51
CA GLN A 234 9.96 20.86 -12.92
C GLN A 234 9.30 20.20 -11.70
N LEU A 235 8.55 20.98 -10.90
CA LEU A 235 8.01 20.52 -9.63
C LEU A 235 6.99 19.37 -9.77
N TRP A 236 6.21 19.33 -10.85
CA TRP A 236 5.33 18.19 -11.14
C TRP A 236 6.10 16.88 -11.32
N LEU A 237 7.21 16.93 -12.05
CA LEU A 237 8.06 15.75 -12.24
C LEU A 237 8.76 15.37 -10.93
N ALA A 238 9.20 16.35 -10.13
CA ALA A 238 9.76 16.11 -8.81
C ALA A 238 8.74 15.44 -7.85
N LEU A 239 7.47 15.87 -7.88
CA LEU A 239 6.39 15.24 -7.10
C LEU A 239 6.11 13.80 -7.56
N HIS A 240 6.12 13.55 -8.87
CA HIS A 240 5.96 12.20 -9.41
C HIS A 240 7.09 11.27 -8.96
N LEU A 241 8.35 11.74 -9.03
CA LEU A 241 9.50 10.98 -8.55
C LEU A 241 9.47 10.78 -7.02
N LEU A 242 9.06 11.80 -6.25
CA LEU A 242 8.83 11.66 -4.80
C LEU A 242 7.79 10.58 -4.50
N SER A 243 6.69 10.52 -5.26
CA SER A 243 5.69 9.44 -5.11
C SER A 243 6.31 8.07 -5.38
N SER A 244 7.14 7.95 -6.42
CA SER A 244 7.82 6.68 -6.73
C SER A 244 8.85 6.28 -5.67
N CYS A 245 9.54 7.24 -5.07
CA CYS A 245 10.41 7.03 -3.91
C CYS A 245 9.59 6.56 -2.70
N ARG A 246 8.40 7.13 -2.48
CA ARG A 246 7.48 6.71 -1.42
C ARG A 246 7.00 5.27 -1.62
N ASP A 247 6.69 4.86 -2.84
CA ASP A 247 6.29 3.47 -3.14
C ASP A 247 7.42 2.49 -2.76
N SER A 248 8.65 2.87 -3.04
CA SER A 248 9.85 2.09 -2.68
C SER A 248 10.05 2.02 -1.15
N LEU A 249 9.83 3.15 -0.44
CA LEU A 249 9.86 3.20 1.02
C LEU A 249 8.80 2.30 1.65
N VAL A 250 7.57 2.39 1.19
CA VAL A 250 6.45 1.56 1.65
C VAL A 250 6.77 0.08 1.46
N GLN A 251 7.33 -0.28 0.31
CA GLN A 251 7.71 -1.66 0.01
C GLN A 251 8.81 -2.17 0.96
N ILE A 252 9.83 -1.36 1.23
CA ILE A 252 10.91 -1.69 2.18
C ILE A 252 10.36 -1.79 3.61
N MET A 253 9.51 -0.87 4.04
CA MET A 253 8.88 -0.91 5.36
C MET A 253 8.02 -2.16 5.53
N ARG A 254 7.30 -2.60 4.49
CA ARG A 254 6.58 -3.88 4.50
C ARG A 254 7.51 -5.04 4.66
N TRP A 255 8.52 -5.17 3.80
CA TRP A 255 9.50 -6.24 3.90
C TRP A 255 10.17 -6.28 5.26
N ARG A 256 10.41 -5.11 5.87
CA ARG A 256 10.93 -5.00 7.24
C ARG A 256 10.05 -5.73 8.25
N ARG A 257 8.72 -5.67 8.11
CA ARG A 257 7.75 -6.25 9.03
C ARG A 257 7.38 -7.69 8.67
N ASP A 258 7.03 -7.93 7.41
CA ASP A 258 6.59 -9.21 6.91
C ASP A 258 7.20 -9.52 5.52
N PRO A 259 8.32 -10.24 5.46
CA PRO A 259 8.92 -10.65 4.18
C PRO A 259 8.16 -11.82 3.51
N SER A 260 7.17 -12.43 4.17
CA SER A 260 6.38 -13.54 3.62
C SER A 260 5.26 -13.09 2.70
N ARG A 261 4.93 -11.79 2.70
CA ARG A 261 3.95 -11.16 1.81
C ARG A 261 4.58 -9.98 1.04
N PRO A 262 5.57 -10.24 0.19
CA PRO A 262 6.45 -9.19 -0.31
C PRO A 262 5.81 -8.22 -1.30
N PHE A 263 4.61 -8.45 -1.84
CA PHE A 263 4.13 -7.68 -2.99
C PHE A 263 2.77 -7.00 -2.79
N GLU A 264 2.43 -6.62 -1.55
CA GLU A 264 1.15 -5.98 -1.20
C GLU A 264 1.14 -4.43 -1.23
N GLN A 265 2.30 -3.78 -1.41
CA GLN A 265 2.44 -2.32 -1.50
C GLN A 265 1.66 -1.52 -0.42
N TYR A 266 0.57 -0.84 -0.77
CA TYR A 266 -0.23 -0.03 0.16
C TYR A 266 -1.39 -0.80 0.83
N ALA A 267 -1.69 -2.03 0.41
CA ALA A 267 -2.89 -2.74 0.86
C ALA A 267 -2.85 -3.08 2.36
N ASN A 268 -3.70 -2.47 3.19
CA ASN A 268 -3.72 -2.60 4.66
C ASN A 268 -2.45 -2.08 5.35
N LEU A 269 -1.75 -1.10 4.77
CA LEU A 269 -0.45 -0.63 5.26
C LEU A 269 -0.47 -0.19 6.72
N GLU A 270 -1.54 0.47 7.15
CA GLU A 270 -1.74 0.94 8.52
C GLU A 270 -1.79 -0.20 9.54
N GLN A 271 -2.19 -1.40 9.13
CA GLN A 271 -2.24 -2.58 10.00
C GLN A 271 -0.85 -3.23 10.18
N HIS A 272 0.08 -2.98 9.24
CA HIS A 272 1.40 -3.60 9.25
C HIS A 272 2.52 -2.67 9.75
N LEU A 273 2.34 -1.35 9.63
CA LEU A 273 3.34 -0.37 10.05
C LEU A 273 3.23 -0.02 11.53
N THR A 274 4.38 0.16 12.19
CA THR A 274 4.42 0.75 13.53
C THR A 274 4.02 2.21 13.52
N PRO A 275 3.59 2.81 14.66
CA PRO A 275 3.29 4.23 14.73
C PRO A 275 4.45 5.13 14.27
N GLU A 276 5.70 4.72 14.52
CA GLU A 276 6.90 5.43 14.05
C GLU A 276 7.02 5.39 12.52
N ASP A 277 6.79 4.22 11.91
CA ASP A 277 6.85 4.06 10.45
C ASP A 277 5.72 4.83 9.76
N GLN A 278 4.51 4.82 10.33
CA GLN A 278 3.38 5.61 9.86
C GLN A 278 3.68 7.11 9.92
N GLN A 279 4.27 7.58 11.03
CA GLN A 279 4.66 8.98 11.17
C GLN A 279 5.77 9.37 10.17
N ALA A 280 6.77 8.51 9.97
CA ALA A 280 7.83 8.73 8.99
C ALA A 280 7.27 8.79 7.56
N LEU A 281 6.31 7.91 7.22
CA LEU A 281 5.63 7.93 5.93
C LEU A 281 4.79 9.20 5.74
N ALA A 282 4.06 9.64 6.77
CA ALA A 282 3.30 10.88 6.73
C ALA A 282 4.19 12.12 6.47
N GLN A 283 5.41 12.13 6.99
CA GLN A 283 6.40 13.20 6.74
C GLN A 283 6.91 13.25 5.29
N THR A 284 6.65 12.22 4.48
CA THR A 284 6.99 12.21 3.04
C THR A 284 5.92 12.88 2.17
N LEU A 285 4.79 13.30 2.74
CA LEU A 285 3.76 14.02 2.00
C LEU A 285 4.22 15.45 1.72
N ALA A 286 3.95 15.94 0.50
CA ALA A 286 4.33 17.27 0.05
C ALA A 286 3.13 17.99 -0.59
N SER A 287 3.05 19.30 -0.36
CA SER A 287 2.23 20.19 -1.17
C SER A 287 2.96 20.56 -2.47
N TYR A 288 2.27 21.22 -3.41
CA TYR A 288 2.90 21.80 -4.60
C TYR A 288 3.71 23.06 -4.23
N ASP A 289 4.83 22.86 -3.56
CA ASP A 289 5.75 23.90 -3.11
C ASP A 289 7.18 23.35 -3.10
N LEU A 290 8.13 24.18 -3.53
CA LEU A 290 9.55 23.81 -3.64
C LEU A 290 10.12 23.34 -2.30
N ARG A 291 9.86 24.08 -1.22
CA ARG A 291 10.37 23.74 0.13
C ARG A 291 9.69 22.49 0.67
N SER A 292 8.39 22.34 0.46
CA SER A 292 7.63 21.14 0.86
C SER A 292 8.16 19.89 0.16
N ILE A 293 8.36 19.94 -1.16
CA ILE A 293 8.90 18.82 -1.94
C ILE A 293 10.32 18.46 -1.47
N ALA A 294 11.18 19.47 -1.28
CA ALA A 294 12.55 19.23 -0.82
C ALA A 294 12.59 18.61 0.59
N THR A 295 11.77 19.12 1.50
CA THR A 295 11.63 18.56 2.86
C THR A 295 11.16 17.10 2.81
N ALA A 296 10.11 16.83 2.03
CA ALA A 296 9.55 15.48 1.91
C ALA A 296 10.54 14.48 1.30
N LEU A 297 11.36 14.88 0.32
CA LEU A 297 12.42 14.03 -0.25
C LEU A 297 13.47 13.68 0.80
N LEU A 298 13.91 14.64 1.62
CA LEU A 298 14.84 14.37 2.71
C LEU A 298 14.22 13.41 3.74
N CYS A 299 12.99 13.67 4.18
CA CYS A 299 12.27 12.78 5.09
C CYS A 299 12.14 11.36 4.52
N THR A 300 11.90 11.23 3.20
CA THR A 300 11.84 9.94 2.52
C THR A 300 13.20 9.23 2.56
N ALA A 301 14.30 9.93 2.27
CA ALA A 301 15.67 9.38 2.32
C ALA A 301 16.07 8.93 3.73
N ASP A 302 15.71 9.71 4.74
CA ASP A 302 16.01 9.46 6.15
C ASP A 302 15.24 8.24 6.67
N ALA A 303 14.00 8.05 6.22
CA ALA A 303 13.21 6.87 6.56
C ALA A 303 13.66 5.62 5.78
N PHE A 304 14.03 5.77 4.51
CA PHE A 304 14.39 4.67 3.63
C PHE A 304 15.71 4.00 4.01
N ASP A 305 16.78 4.79 4.19
CA ASP A 305 18.14 4.28 4.39
C ASP A 305 18.26 3.24 5.53
N PRO A 306 17.84 3.52 6.77
CA PRO A 306 17.95 2.54 7.85
C PRO A 306 17.06 1.31 7.61
N ALA A 307 15.84 1.50 7.08
CA ALA A 307 14.92 0.40 6.82
C ALA A 307 15.45 -0.53 5.72
N ALA A 308 16.00 0.04 4.64
CA ALA A 308 16.55 -0.71 3.53
C ALA A 308 17.80 -1.51 3.92
N ARG A 309 18.68 -0.92 4.75
CA ARG A 309 19.85 -1.64 5.30
C ARG A 309 19.44 -2.84 6.15
N GLU A 310 18.43 -2.67 7.01
CA GLU A 310 17.92 -3.76 7.85
C GLU A 310 17.33 -4.90 7.01
N VAL A 311 16.50 -4.57 6.01
CA VAL A 311 15.92 -5.57 5.09
C VAL A 311 17.02 -6.27 4.29
N ALA A 312 17.95 -5.51 3.70
CA ALA A 312 19.04 -6.06 2.90
C ALA A 312 19.93 -7.00 3.71
N ALA A 313 20.28 -6.64 4.94
CA ALA A 313 21.07 -7.50 5.83
C ALA A 313 20.36 -8.83 6.12
N ARG A 314 19.05 -8.80 6.38
CA ARG A 314 18.27 -9.98 6.73
C ARG A 314 18.09 -10.96 5.58
N VAL A 315 17.96 -10.48 4.35
CA VAL A 315 17.87 -11.35 3.16
C VAL A 315 19.19 -11.49 2.41
N GLN A 316 20.30 -10.99 2.96
CA GLN A 316 21.63 -11.02 2.34
C GLN A 316 21.69 -10.36 0.94
N ALA A 317 20.92 -9.27 0.76
CA ALA A 317 20.97 -8.45 -0.46
C ALA A 317 22.13 -7.45 -0.43
N HIS A 318 22.56 -7.03 -1.62
CA HIS A 318 23.44 -5.88 -1.76
C HIS A 318 22.69 -4.58 -1.45
N TYR A 319 23.27 -3.74 -0.59
CA TYR A 319 22.81 -2.38 -0.36
C TYR A 319 23.83 -1.37 -0.95
N PRO A 320 23.41 -0.45 -1.83
CA PRO A 320 24.32 0.46 -2.55
C PRO A 320 24.75 1.64 -1.66
N ALA A 321 25.52 1.36 -0.60
CA ALA A 321 25.88 2.36 0.43
C ALA A 321 26.59 3.60 -0.13
N ALA A 322 27.46 3.44 -1.14
CA ALA A 322 28.16 4.54 -1.77
C ALA A 322 27.20 5.48 -2.53
N LEU A 323 26.24 4.91 -3.28
CA LEU A 323 25.22 5.69 -3.98
C LEU A 323 24.30 6.41 -2.99
N ALA A 324 23.89 5.72 -1.92
CA ALA A 324 23.09 6.31 -0.85
C ALA A 324 23.75 7.55 -0.24
N GLN A 325 25.03 7.42 0.11
CA GLN A 325 25.82 8.51 0.69
C GLN A 325 25.94 9.69 -0.29
N LEU A 326 26.36 9.43 -1.53
CA LEU A 326 26.51 10.45 -2.57
C LEU A 326 25.20 11.19 -2.85
N SER A 327 24.08 10.46 -2.93
CA SER A 327 22.76 11.04 -3.18
C SER A 327 22.31 11.93 -2.01
N LYS A 328 22.52 11.51 -0.76
CA LYS A 328 22.18 12.32 0.42
C LYS A 328 23.04 13.57 0.53
N GLU A 329 24.35 13.45 0.38
CA GLU A 329 25.27 14.59 0.42
C GLU A 329 24.95 15.60 -0.67
N PHE A 330 24.72 15.11 -1.89
CA PHE A 330 24.31 15.96 -3.00
C PHE A 330 23.01 16.69 -2.69
N PHE A 331 21.99 15.98 -2.20
CA PHE A 331 20.71 16.58 -1.86
C PHE A 331 20.83 17.66 -0.78
N ILE A 332 21.52 17.35 0.32
CA ILE A 332 21.74 18.29 1.44
C ILE A 332 22.47 19.52 0.93
N ARG A 333 23.56 19.36 0.19
CA ARG A 333 24.32 20.51 -0.34
C ARG A 333 23.45 21.46 -1.17
N GLU A 334 22.57 20.93 -2.00
CA GLU A 334 21.77 21.75 -2.92
C GLU A 334 20.54 22.37 -2.22
N PHE A 335 19.98 21.73 -1.20
CA PHE A 335 18.70 22.15 -0.61
C PHE A 335 18.73 22.49 0.88
N TRP A 336 19.87 22.37 1.57
CA TRP A 336 19.95 22.65 3.01
C TRP A 336 19.48 24.06 3.36
N ALA A 337 19.92 25.07 2.60
CA ALA A 337 19.53 26.46 2.81
C ALA A 337 18.01 26.70 2.63
N LEU A 338 17.34 25.86 1.83
CA LEU A 338 15.90 25.93 1.59
C LEU A 338 15.11 25.26 2.73
N ILE A 339 15.59 24.13 3.24
CA ILE A 339 14.85 23.30 4.19
C ILE A 339 15.17 23.60 5.65
N ALA A 340 16.37 24.12 5.95
CA ALA A 340 16.79 24.43 7.31
C ALA A 340 15.77 25.35 8.00
N PRO A 341 15.42 25.08 9.28
CA PRO A 341 14.60 26.01 10.04
C PRO A 341 15.37 27.34 10.12
N GLY A 342 14.77 28.40 9.57
CA GLY A 342 15.33 29.74 9.70
C GLY A 342 15.50 30.10 11.17
N PRO A 343 16.39 31.07 11.51
CA PRO A 343 16.52 31.53 12.87
C PRO A 343 15.13 31.92 13.40
N THR A 344 14.70 31.28 14.48
CA THR A 344 13.51 31.66 15.21
C THR A 344 13.74 33.08 15.70
N MET A 345 13.24 34.06 14.96
CA MET A 345 13.18 35.43 15.47
C MET A 345 12.20 35.40 16.62
N SER A 346 12.73 35.26 17.84
CA SER A 346 11.97 35.53 19.05
C SER A 346 11.52 36.98 18.96
N ALA A 347 10.20 37.19 18.89
CA ALA A 347 9.59 38.51 18.99
C ALA A 347 9.72 39.05 20.41
#